data_AF-A0A9D5N956-F1
#
_entry.id   AF-A0A9D5N956-F1
#
_cell.length_a   1.000
_cell.length_b   1.000
_cell.length_c   1.000
_cell.angle_alpha   90.00
_cell.angle_beta   90.00
_cell.angle_gamma   90.00
#
_symmetry.space_group_name_H-M   'P 1'
#
loop_
_entity.id
_entity.type
_entity.pdbx_description
1 polymer ?
#
loop_
_entity_poly.entity_id
_entity_poly.type
_entity_poly.pdbx_seq_one_letter_code
_entity_poly.pdbx_strand_id
1 'polypeptide(L)'
;MPRRQTMTSENRRKTSASVANAAEGIRRVDQKIEKRQKNYDQIDEAFESFSNELKAVEDESRKIQYPKPEEKKPMSNDKTDELEQVKMTRKKKKKKKPILRWIILLIVLALISILGAAVWYYFDCQKAVQKEEEAVVFTVNPGDTVQTVTENLEAAGLIKDAKMAYYFVRLNHFSDIVAGDFSLDKSWDVKRIFAYLNDQNAVIQDDVRFTIIEGDWAKHAANSIAAVTELKAEDLIALWNNEEWIRSIMPDYPFLTEEIFDNDIRIKLEGYLTPDTYEVKKDCTAEEATLKILDETLNIYNEYAEAIANNPEGLSIHEVYTLASIIQYEAGTHKETQELVSSVFINRLAWDYPMQSSVTVCYAIDYDRNTDNWQACEVNTEF
;
A
#
# COMPACT_ATOMS: atom_id res chain seq x y z
N MET A 1 -39.85 6.88 -34.61
CA MET A 1 -40.21 7.37 -33.27
C MET A 1 -39.70 6.38 -32.24
N PRO A 2 -38.69 6.67 -31.41
CA PRO A 2 -38.29 5.76 -30.35
C PRO A 2 -39.10 6.02 -29.07
N ARG A 3 -39.58 4.93 -28.47
CA ARG A 3 -40.34 4.90 -27.20
C ARG A 3 -39.44 5.32 -26.03
N ARG A 4 -39.88 6.30 -25.24
CA ARG A 4 -39.32 6.61 -23.92
C ARG A 4 -39.68 5.48 -22.95
N GLN A 5 -38.67 4.74 -22.46
CA GLN A 5 -38.84 3.83 -21.33
C GLN A 5 -38.99 4.63 -20.03
N THR A 6 -40.07 4.39 -19.29
CA THR A 6 -40.30 4.97 -17.96
C THR A 6 -39.60 4.12 -16.91
N MET A 7 -38.61 4.70 -16.20
CA MET A 7 -37.93 4.04 -15.08
C MET A 7 -38.92 3.60 -13.98
N THR A 8 -38.83 2.33 -13.61
CA THR A 8 -39.62 1.64 -12.59
C THR A 8 -39.40 2.25 -11.19
N SER A 9 -40.44 2.18 -10.34
CA SER A 9 -40.49 2.78 -9.00
C SER A 9 -39.40 2.27 -8.06
N GLU A 10 -38.90 1.06 -8.30
CA GLU A 10 -37.86 0.41 -7.50
C GLU A 10 -36.46 0.98 -7.77
N ASN A 11 -36.15 1.32 -9.03
CA ASN A 11 -34.90 1.97 -9.41
C ASN A 11 -34.81 3.41 -8.87
N ARG A 12 -35.94 4.10 -8.72
CA ARG A 12 -36.01 5.40 -8.04
C ARG A 12 -35.75 5.30 -6.54
N ARG A 13 -36.16 4.20 -5.89
CA ARG A 13 -35.90 3.99 -4.46
C ARG A 13 -34.43 3.69 -4.20
N LYS A 14 -33.80 2.82 -4.99
CA LYS A 14 -32.36 2.50 -4.86
C LYS A 14 -31.45 3.71 -5.13
N THR A 15 -31.77 4.51 -6.14
CA THR A 15 -31.06 5.78 -6.40
C THR A 15 -31.29 6.82 -5.31
N SER A 16 -32.52 6.94 -4.76
CA SER A 16 -32.78 7.85 -3.63
C SER A 16 -32.04 7.46 -2.34
N ALA A 17 -31.87 6.15 -2.08
CA ALA A 17 -31.17 5.64 -0.90
C ALA A 17 -29.64 5.85 -1.03
N SER A 18 -29.08 5.65 -2.22
CA SER A 18 -27.67 5.90 -2.51
C SER A 18 -27.31 7.40 -2.36
N VAL A 19 -28.17 8.29 -2.88
CA VAL A 19 -27.97 9.74 -2.75
C VAL A 19 -28.13 10.20 -1.29
N ALA A 20 -29.06 9.60 -0.52
CA ALA A 20 -29.21 9.89 0.90
C ALA A 20 -27.98 9.48 1.73
N ASN A 21 -27.40 8.30 1.45
CA ASN A 21 -26.19 7.82 2.12
C ASN A 21 -24.96 8.69 1.79
N ALA A 22 -24.82 9.12 0.54
CA ALA A 22 -23.75 10.05 0.14
C ALA A 22 -23.89 11.41 0.83
N ALA A 23 -25.11 11.95 0.93
CA ALA A 23 -25.38 13.21 1.62
C ALA A 23 -25.11 13.12 3.14
N GLU A 24 -25.36 11.96 3.76
CA GLU A 24 -25.04 11.73 5.16
C GLU A 24 -23.52 11.59 5.39
N GLY A 25 -22.80 10.97 4.46
CA GLY A 25 -21.33 10.92 4.45
C GLY A 25 -20.70 12.31 4.40
N ILE A 26 -21.17 13.17 3.50
CA ILE A 26 -20.70 14.57 3.37
C ILE A 26 -20.96 15.36 4.66
N ARG A 27 -22.16 15.23 5.27
CA ARG A 27 -22.45 15.86 6.57
C ARG A 27 -21.51 15.42 7.70
N ARG A 28 -21.11 14.15 7.73
CA ARG A 28 -20.16 13.63 8.73
C ARG A 28 -18.75 14.19 8.52
N VAL A 29 -18.36 14.42 7.26
CA VAL A 29 -17.08 15.08 6.92
C VAL A 29 -17.11 16.55 7.31
N ASP A 30 -18.19 17.28 6.99
CA ASP A 30 -18.34 18.69 7.38
C ASP A 30 -18.32 18.88 8.90
N GLN A 31 -18.99 18.01 9.66
CA GLN A 31 -18.93 18.04 11.13
C GLN A 31 -17.52 17.75 11.68
N LYS A 32 -16.72 16.91 11.01
CA LYS A 32 -15.32 16.67 11.38
C LYS A 32 -14.45 17.88 11.06
N ILE A 33 -14.69 18.55 9.93
CA ILE A 33 -13.98 19.79 9.55
C ILE A 33 -14.30 20.90 10.54
N GLU A 34 -15.58 21.11 10.89
CA GLU A 34 -15.99 22.15 11.85
C GLU A 34 -15.41 21.91 13.26
N LYS A 35 -15.33 20.64 13.70
CA LYS A 35 -14.65 20.27 14.95
C LYS A 35 -13.14 20.54 14.90
N ARG A 36 -12.49 20.28 13.77
CA ARG A 36 -11.06 20.61 13.58
C ARG A 36 -10.84 22.12 13.59
N GLN A 37 -11.70 22.88 12.91
CA GLN A 37 -11.65 24.34 12.87
C GLN A 37 -11.75 24.94 14.28
N LYS A 38 -12.73 24.50 15.08
CA LYS A 38 -12.85 24.92 16.49
C LYS A 38 -11.63 24.57 17.34
N ASN A 39 -10.96 23.45 17.05
CA ASN A 39 -9.75 23.06 17.75
C ASN A 39 -8.55 23.95 17.35
N TYR A 40 -8.48 24.39 16.09
CA TYR A 40 -7.50 25.39 15.63
C TYR A 40 -7.76 26.75 16.28
N ASP A 41 -9.01 27.21 16.32
CA ASP A 41 -9.39 28.49 16.94
C ASP A 41 -9.02 28.51 18.44
N GLN A 42 -9.21 27.39 19.16
CA GLN A 42 -8.79 27.26 20.56
C GLN A 42 -7.27 27.30 20.75
N ILE A 43 -6.50 26.78 19.77
CA ILE A 43 -5.03 26.85 19.79
C ILE A 43 -4.56 28.28 19.53
N ASP A 44 -5.21 29.00 18.60
CA ASP A 44 -4.89 30.40 18.29
C ASP A 44 -5.24 31.33 19.48
N GLU A 45 -6.37 31.11 20.15
CA GLU A 45 -6.72 31.84 21.39
C GLU A 45 -5.71 31.56 22.52
N ALA A 46 -5.25 30.31 22.67
CA ALA A 46 -4.23 29.96 23.64
C ALA A 46 -2.87 30.60 23.32
N PHE A 47 -2.52 30.71 22.03
CA PHE A 47 -1.28 31.36 21.58
C PHE A 47 -1.32 32.89 21.75
N GLU A 48 -2.45 33.52 21.45
CA GLU A 48 -2.71 34.94 21.73
C GLU A 48 -2.62 35.25 23.23
N SER A 49 -3.22 34.40 24.07
CA SER A 49 -3.16 34.51 25.52
C SER A 49 -1.71 34.45 26.03
N PHE A 50 -0.94 33.46 25.57
CA PHE A 50 0.48 33.32 25.91
C PHE A 50 1.34 34.50 25.42
N SER A 51 1.07 35.01 24.21
CA SER A 51 1.73 36.19 23.63
C SER A 51 1.48 37.45 24.46
N ASN A 52 0.25 37.64 24.94
CA ASN A 52 -0.11 38.77 25.80
C ASN A 52 0.53 38.66 27.18
N GLU A 53 0.64 37.45 27.72
CA GLU A 53 1.33 37.18 28.99
C GLU A 53 2.85 37.47 28.87
N LEU A 54 3.46 37.11 27.73
CA LEU A 54 4.85 37.47 27.39
C LEU A 54 5.05 39.00 27.30
N LYS A 55 4.15 39.71 26.62
CA LYS A 55 4.21 41.19 26.54
C LYS A 55 4.06 41.84 27.91
N ALA A 56 3.21 41.30 28.78
CA ALA A 56 3.03 41.81 30.14
C ALA A 56 4.31 41.65 30.98
N VAL A 57 4.99 40.50 30.86
CA VAL A 57 6.30 40.26 31.50
C VAL A 57 7.36 41.23 30.94
N GLU A 58 7.33 41.49 29.64
CA GLU A 58 8.28 42.39 28.97
C GLU A 58 8.07 43.85 29.38
N ASP A 59 6.83 44.32 29.51
CA ASP A 59 6.49 45.67 30.01
C ASP A 59 6.81 45.85 31.50
N GLU A 60 6.63 44.80 32.30
CA GLU A 60 7.00 44.82 33.72
C GLU A 60 8.51 44.88 33.91
N SER A 61 9.28 44.24 33.02
CA SER A 61 10.74 44.37 32.96
C SER A 61 11.21 45.78 32.56
N ARG A 62 10.41 46.48 31.73
CA ARG A 62 10.70 47.83 31.21
C ARG A 62 10.45 48.95 32.22
N LYS A 63 9.59 48.72 33.22
CA LYS A 63 9.30 49.67 34.34
C LYS A 63 10.40 49.74 35.40
N ILE A 64 11.45 48.91 35.30
CA ILE A 64 12.55 48.89 36.26
C ILE A 64 13.58 49.97 35.88
N GLN A 65 13.33 51.21 36.31
CA GLN A 65 14.20 52.36 36.08
C GLN A 65 15.38 52.41 37.09
N TYR A 66 16.61 52.41 36.60
CA TYR A 66 17.83 52.54 37.40
C TYR A 66 18.16 54.03 37.63
N PRO A 67 18.54 54.47 38.84
CA PRO A 67 18.94 55.85 39.05
C PRO A 67 20.33 56.13 38.45
N LYS A 68 20.40 57.24 37.71
CA LYS A 68 21.57 57.85 37.03
C LYS A 68 22.70 58.19 38.03
N PRO A 69 23.98 57.94 37.75
CA PRO A 69 25.10 58.48 38.54
C PRO A 69 25.45 59.90 38.07
N GLU A 70 25.43 60.88 38.97
CA GLU A 70 25.93 62.25 38.73
C GLU A 70 27.46 62.33 38.90
N GLU A 71 28.03 63.24 38.12
CA GLU A 71 29.45 63.47 37.82
C GLU A 71 30.35 63.81 39.03
N LYS A 72 31.63 63.42 38.95
CA LYS A 72 32.73 64.08 39.67
C LYS A 72 33.89 64.38 38.72
N LYS A 73 34.26 65.66 38.63
CA LYS A 73 35.48 66.19 38.00
C LYS A 73 36.67 66.20 38.98
N PRO A 74 37.92 66.32 38.50
CA PRO A 74 39.12 65.89 39.23
C PRO A 74 39.69 66.94 40.20
N MET A 75 40.60 66.46 41.03
CA MET A 75 41.28 67.08 42.16
C MET A 75 42.35 68.11 41.74
N SER A 76 42.33 69.30 42.35
CA SER A 76 43.53 70.13 42.55
C SER A 76 43.44 70.96 43.83
N ASN A 77 44.41 70.73 44.72
CA ASN A 77 45.04 71.58 45.73
C ASN A 77 44.27 72.62 46.57
N ASP A 78 44.58 72.49 47.87
CA ASP A 78 44.92 73.52 48.86
C ASP A 78 43.82 74.03 49.82
N LYS A 79 44.17 73.91 51.11
CA LYS A 79 43.86 74.76 52.27
C LYS A 79 42.48 74.79 52.93
N THR A 80 42.54 74.29 54.18
CA THR A 80 42.09 74.89 55.46
C THR A 80 40.61 75.11 55.78
N ASP A 81 40.29 74.60 56.97
CA ASP A 81 39.51 75.20 58.04
C ASP A 81 37.98 75.07 58.08
N GLU A 82 37.60 74.38 59.16
CA GLU A 82 36.57 74.74 60.15
C GLU A 82 35.08 74.65 59.82
N LEU A 83 34.42 73.89 60.72
CA LEU A 83 33.11 74.15 61.36
C LEU A 83 31.90 74.19 60.40
N GLU A 84 30.77 73.55 60.65
CA GLU A 84 30.07 73.37 61.91
C GLU A 84 28.90 72.40 61.71
N GLN A 85 28.43 71.81 62.80
CA GLN A 85 27.42 70.77 62.84
C GLN A 85 26.00 71.33 62.70
N VAL A 86 25.09 70.61 62.02
CA VAL A 86 23.76 70.30 62.58
C VAL A 86 23.30 68.92 62.07
N LYS A 87 23.23 67.95 62.98
CA LYS A 87 22.61 66.64 62.78
C LYS A 87 21.12 66.72 63.09
N MET A 88 20.26 66.23 62.19
CA MET A 88 18.99 65.61 62.59
C MET A 88 18.75 64.29 61.84
N THR A 89 18.84 63.22 62.63
CA THR A 89 18.10 61.94 62.61
C THR A 89 18.06 61.06 61.35
N ARG A 90 18.72 59.91 61.49
CA ARG A 90 18.70 58.71 60.66
C ARG A 90 17.32 58.02 60.62
N LYS A 91 16.92 57.53 59.43
CA LYS A 91 16.40 56.15 59.25
C LYS A 91 17.04 55.53 58.00
N LYS A 92 17.84 54.47 58.21
CA LYS A 92 18.52 53.71 57.15
C LYS A 92 17.52 52.84 56.38
N LYS A 93 17.41 52.98 55.04
CA LYS A 93 16.90 51.93 54.15
C LYS A 93 18.10 51.22 53.48
N LYS A 94 18.20 49.89 53.70
CA LYS A 94 19.25 49.03 53.13
C LYS A 94 19.09 48.94 51.59
N LYS A 95 20.11 49.32 50.84
CA LYS A 95 20.21 49.11 49.38
C LYS A 95 20.41 47.60 49.10
N LYS A 96 19.49 46.94 48.38
CA LYS A 96 19.71 45.58 47.83
C LYS A 96 20.48 45.68 46.49
N LYS A 97 21.48 44.81 46.34
CA LYS A 97 22.60 44.85 45.38
C LYS A 97 22.26 44.28 43.98
N PRO A 98 22.97 44.66 42.89
CA PRO A 98 22.76 44.20 41.49
C PRO A 98 23.02 42.71 41.20
N ILE A 99 23.33 41.90 42.23
CA ILE A 99 23.74 40.49 42.11
C ILE A 99 22.57 39.61 41.63
N LEU A 100 21.33 39.92 42.01
CA LEU A 100 20.15 39.14 41.64
C LEU A 100 19.89 39.13 40.12
N ARG A 101 20.20 40.24 39.42
CA ARG A 101 20.02 40.33 37.97
C ARG A 101 21.01 39.46 37.19
N TRP A 102 22.24 39.36 37.68
CA TRP A 102 23.24 38.46 37.12
C TRP A 102 22.88 36.99 37.34
N ILE A 103 22.28 36.65 38.49
CA ILE A 103 21.79 35.29 38.75
C ILE A 103 20.66 34.92 37.78
N ILE A 104 19.68 35.81 37.55
CA ILE A 104 18.59 35.57 36.60
C ILE A 104 19.14 35.42 35.17
N LEU A 105 20.07 36.28 34.75
CA LEU A 105 20.70 36.19 33.43
C LEU A 105 21.46 34.87 33.25
N LEU A 106 22.18 34.40 34.28
CA LEU A 106 22.84 33.10 34.25
C LEU A 106 21.86 31.92 34.16
N ILE A 107 20.71 32.00 34.84
CA ILE A 107 19.66 30.97 34.75
C ILE A 107 19.05 30.93 33.34
N VAL A 108 18.76 32.09 32.76
CA VAL A 108 18.24 32.18 31.38
C VAL A 108 19.25 31.64 30.38
N LEU A 109 20.54 32.00 30.53
CA LEU A 109 21.61 31.50 29.67
C LEU A 109 21.77 29.97 29.80
N ALA A 110 21.65 29.43 31.02
CA ALA A 110 21.67 27.99 31.25
C ALA A 110 20.48 27.29 30.58
N LEU A 111 19.26 27.84 30.69
CA LEU A 111 18.07 27.30 30.02
C LEU A 111 18.21 27.30 28.49
N ILE A 112 18.74 28.38 27.91
CA ILE A 112 19.00 28.46 26.45
C ILE A 112 20.05 27.42 26.05
N SER A 113 21.10 27.22 26.85
CA SER A 113 22.11 26.20 26.59
C SER A 113 21.53 24.79 26.64
N ILE A 114 20.65 24.50 27.60
CA ILE A 114 19.98 23.20 27.73
C ILE A 114 19.06 22.98 26.52
N LEU A 115 18.30 23.99 26.13
CA LEU A 115 17.42 23.92 24.95
C LEU A 115 18.22 23.70 23.67
N GLY A 116 19.34 24.42 23.50
CA GLY A 116 20.24 24.26 22.36
C GLY A 116 20.85 22.86 22.29
N ALA A 117 21.26 22.30 23.44
CA ALA A 117 21.76 20.93 23.50
C ALA A 117 20.67 19.90 23.16
N ALA A 118 19.42 20.11 23.62
CA ALA A 118 18.31 19.23 23.30
C ALA A 118 17.94 19.26 21.80
N VAL A 119 17.90 20.45 21.19
CA VAL A 119 17.66 20.60 19.75
C VAL A 119 18.79 19.96 18.95
N TRP A 120 20.04 20.19 19.34
CA TRP A 120 21.20 19.57 18.71
C TRP A 120 21.15 18.03 18.80
N TYR A 121 20.82 17.48 19.97
CA TYR A 121 20.66 16.05 20.18
C TYR A 121 19.57 15.45 19.29
N TYR A 122 18.41 16.11 19.18
CA TYR A 122 17.32 15.70 18.31
C TYR A 122 17.76 15.60 16.83
N PHE A 123 18.46 16.61 16.33
CA PHE A 123 18.97 16.60 14.95
C PHE A 123 20.11 15.59 14.74
N ASP A 124 20.93 15.30 15.77
CA ASP A 124 21.98 14.29 15.63
C ASP A 124 21.42 12.86 15.58
N CYS A 125 20.36 12.60 16.36
CA CYS A 125 19.66 11.31 16.37
C CYS A 125 18.96 10.98 15.06
N GLN A 126 18.68 12.00 14.22
CA GLN A 126 18.07 11.79 12.90
C GLN A 126 19.06 11.34 11.83
N LYS A 127 20.36 11.57 12.03
CA LYS A 127 21.39 11.15 11.08
C LYS A 127 21.63 9.64 11.16
N ALA A 128 22.21 9.12 10.09
CA ALA A 128 22.65 7.74 10.01
C ALA A 128 23.53 7.30 11.18
N VAL A 129 23.44 6.00 11.52
CA VAL A 129 24.23 5.37 12.58
C VAL A 129 25.70 5.31 12.19
N GLN A 130 25.98 5.01 10.92
CA GLN A 130 27.31 4.96 10.33
C GLN A 130 27.33 5.56 8.93
N LYS A 131 28.51 5.68 8.31
CA LYS A 131 28.64 6.20 6.94
C LYS A 131 28.77 5.10 5.91
N GLU A 132 29.28 3.96 6.33
CA GLU A 132 29.51 2.78 5.51
C GLU A 132 28.17 2.09 5.19
N GLU A 133 27.96 1.81 3.91
CA GLU A 133 26.81 1.06 3.42
C GLU A 133 26.84 -0.37 3.97
N GLU A 134 25.80 -0.73 4.70
CA GLU A 134 25.62 -2.06 5.27
C GLU A 134 24.13 -2.38 5.28
N ALA A 135 23.71 -3.25 4.36
CA ALA A 135 22.33 -3.68 4.25
C ALA A 135 21.99 -4.74 5.32
N VAL A 136 20.83 -4.56 5.95
CA VAL A 136 20.27 -5.43 6.99
C VAL A 136 18.81 -5.72 6.63
N VAL A 137 18.45 -6.99 6.63
CA VAL A 137 17.04 -7.40 6.49
C VAL A 137 16.31 -7.11 7.80
N PHE A 138 15.23 -6.35 7.71
CA PHE A 138 14.44 -5.89 8.84
C PHE A 138 12.96 -6.23 8.62
N THR A 139 12.36 -6.94 9.57
CA THR A 139 10.97 -7.39 9.50
C THR A 139 10.06 -6.48 10.33
N VAL A 140 8.97 -6.02 9.71
CA VAL A 140 7.84 -5.36 10.39
C VAL A 140 6.66 -6.34 10.44
N ASN A 141 6.23 -6.73 11.63
CA ASN A 141 5.12 -7.68 11.78
C ASN A 141 3.77 -6.98 11.63
N PRO A 142 2.74 -7.70 11.15
CA PRO A 142 1.37 -7.19 11.16
C PRO A 142 0.92 -6.79 12.57
N GLY A 143 0.51 -5.53 12.72
CA GLY A 143 0.06 -4.97 14.00
C GLY A 143 1.15 -4.33 14.86
N ASP A 144 2.41 -4.33 14.41
CA ASP A 144 3.47 -3.59 15.09
C ASP A 144 3.13 -2.10 15.20
N THR A 145 3.34 -1.53 16.39
CA THR A 145 3.12 -0.09 16.61
C THR A 145 4.35 0.70 16.17
N VAL A 146 4.18 1.99 15.83
CA VAL A 146 5.32 2.89 15.55
C VAL A 146 6.39 2.83 16.65
N GLN A 147 5.98 2.69 17.91
CA GLN A 147 6.90 2.54 19.04
C GLN A 147 7.70 1.24 18.94
N THR A 148 7.02 0.10 18.72
CA THR A 148 7.66 -1.21 18.54
C THR A 148 8.64 -1.19 17.37
N VAL A 149 8.25 -0.60 16.24
CA VAL A 149 9.12 -0.49 15.07
C VAL A 149 10.37 0.35 15.39
N THR A 150 10.23 1.49 16.07
CA THR A 150 11.41 2.29 16.48
C THR A 150 12.33 1.56 17.45
N GLU A 151 11.78 0.80 18.40
CA GLU A 151 12.57 0.00 19.35
C GLU A 151 13.32 -1.13 18.63
N ASN A 152 12.67 -1.80 17.67
CA ASN A 152 13.29 -2.85 16.86
C ASN A 152 14.37 -2.29 15.92
N LEU A 153 14.16 -1.11 15.33
CA LEU A 153 15.17 -0.43 14.49
C LEU A 153 16.41 -0.04 15.30
N GLU A 154 16.23 0.43 16.53
CA GLU A 154 17.33 0.74 17.44
C GLU A 154 18.10 -0.53 17.83
N ALA A 155 17.38 -1.61 18.17
CA ALA A 155 17.97 -2.91 18.49
C ALA A 155 18.76 -3.51 17.31
N ALA A 156 18.29 -3.28 16.08
CA ALA A 156 18.99 -3.67 14.84
C ALA A 156 20.16 -2.73 14.46
N GLY A 157 20.37 -1.65 15.21
CA GLY A 157 21.43 -0.67 14.93
C GLY A 157 21.19 0.17 13.66
N LEU A 158 19.93 0.30 13.23
CA LEU A 158 19.51 1.09 12.07
C LEU A 158 19.20 2.55 12.43
N ILE A 159 18.87 2.81 13.70
CA ILE A 159 18.71 4.17 14.24
C ILE A 159 19.45 4.30 15.58
N LYS A 160 19.75 5.55 15.98
CA LYS A 160 20.52 5.83 17.20
C LYS A 160 19.68 5.85 18.49
N ASP A 161 18.44 6.34 18.40
CA ASP A 161 17.57 6.54 19.55
C ASP A 161 16.09 6.33 19.15
N ALA A 162 15.44 5.33 19.75
CA ALA A 162 14.06 4.97 19.42
C ALA A 162 13.06 6.09 19.76
N LYS A 163 13.25 6.82 20.86
CA LYS A 163 12.32 7.88 21.29
C LYS A 163 12.38 9.08 20.35
N MET A 164 13.58 9.47 19.93
CA MET A 164 13.77 10.59 19.00
C MET A 164 13.17 10.25 17.62
N ALA A 165 13.37 9.01 17.16
CA ALA A 165 12.72 8.53 15.93
C ALA A 165 11.20 8.50 16.05
N TYR A 166 10.65 8.02 17.18
CA TYR A 166 9.20 8.02 17.43
C TYR A 166 8.61 9.43 17.33
N TYR A 167 9.24 10.43 17.96
CA TYR A 167 8.78 11.82 17.84
C TYR A 167 8.90 12.34 16.41
N PHE A 168 9.99 12.05 15.71
CA PHE A 168 10.15 12.42 14.31
C PHE A 168 9.01 11.87 13.44
N VAL A 169 8.72 10.57 13.56
CA VAL A 169 7.68 9.90 12.78
C VAL A 169 6.30 10.51 13.03
N ARG A 170 5.97 10.75 14.30
CA ARG A 170 4.68 11.36 14.70
C ARG A 170 4.53 12.79 14.20
N LEU A 171 5.60 13.58 14.22
CA LEU A 171 5.57 14.99 13.79
C LEU A 171 5.59 15.15 12.27
N ASN A 172 6.14 14.18 11.54
CA ASN A 172 6.30 14.25 10.08
C ASN A 172 5.33 13.34 9.31
N HIS A 173 4.34 12.77 9.98
CA HIS A 173 3.31 11.91 9.38
C HIS A 173 3.83 10.65 8.67
N PHE A 174 4.93 10.07 9.17
CA PHE A 174 5.45 8.79 8.67
C PHE A 174 4.88 7.58 9.44
N SER A 175 3.65 7.68 9.96
CA SER A 175 3.08 6.64 10.81
C SER A 175 2.48 5.44 10.07
N ASP A 176 2.30 5.57 8.75
CA ASP A 176 1.66 4.58 7.89
C ASP A 176 2.66 3.51 7.42
N ILE A 177 3.28 2.85 8.40
CA ILE A 177 4.31 1.82 8.18
C ILE A 177 3.66 0.56 7.63
N VAL A 178 4.20 0.04 6.53
CA VAL A 178 3.75 -1.20 5.90
C VAL A 178 4.42 -2.39 6.58
N ALA A 179 3.64 -3.45 6.82
CA ALA A 179 4.18 -4.71 7.32
C ALA A 179 4.89 -5.49 6.20
N GLY A 180 6.00 -6.13 6.52
CA GLY A 180 6.82 -6.88 5.56
C GLY A 180 8.30 -6.90 5.92
N ASP A 181 9.08 -7.59 5.09
CA ASP A 181 10.54 -7.60 5.18
C ASP A 181 11.13 -6.49 4.31
N PHE A 182 12.13 -5.79 4.82
CA PHE A 182 12.76 -4.66 4.15
C PHE A 182 14.28 -4.80 4.17
N SER A 183 14.95 -4.43 3.08
CA SER A 183 16.41 -4.30 3.06
C SER A 183 16.80 -2.86 3.40
N LEU A 184 17.12 -2.60 4.67
CA LEU A 184 17.49 -1.27 5.16
C LEU A 184 19.00 -1.12 5.25
N ASP A 185 19.52 0.07 4.97
CA ASP A 185 20.95 0.35 5.07
C ASP A 185 21.27 1.20 6.32
N LYS A 186 22.30 0.83 7.09
CA LYS A 186 22.72 1.58 8.29
C LYS A 186 23.25 2.99 8.01
N SER A 187 23.59 3.30 6.75
CA SER A 187 23.97 4.63 6.27
C SER A 187 22.78 5.57 6.03
N TRP A 188 21.54 5.07 6.16
CA TRP A 188 20.35 5.88 5.97
C TRP A 188 20.02 6.72 7.19
N ASP A 189 19.47 7.92 6.94
CA ASP A 189 18.89 8.74 7.98
C ASP A 189 17.48 8.27 8.35
N VAL A 190 16.97 8.72 9.49
CA VAL A 190 15.66 8.31 10.00
C VAL A 190 14.56 8.63 8.99
N LYS A 191 14.65 9.76 8.29
CA LYS A 191 13.66 10.15 7.27
C LYS A 191 13.60 9.14 6.13
N ARG A 192 14.75 8.73 5.59
CA ARG A 192 14.82 7.77 4.49
C ARG A 192 14.32 6.39 4.92
N ILE A 193 14.70 5.92 6.11
CA ILE A 193 14.21 4.65 6.66
C ILE A 193 12.68 4.65 6.72
N PHE A 194 12.07 5.66 7.34
CA PHE A 194 10.61 5.68 7.47
C PHE A 194 9.87 6.01 6.17
N ALA A 195 10.48 6.75 5.24
CA ALA A 195 9.93 6.90 3.90
C ALA A 195 9.91 5.55 3.16
N TYR A 196 10.96 4.73 3.31
CA TYR A 196 11.06 3.40 2.72
C TYR A 196 10.09 2.40 3.36
N LEU A 197 9.97 2.41 4.70
CA LEU A 197 9.03 1.57 5.44
C LEU A 197 7.54 1.90 5.17
N ASN A 198 7.26 3.12 4.69
CA ASN A 198 5.91 3.52 4.29
C ASN A 198 5.60 3.19 2.81
N ASP A 199 6.58 2.76 2.02
CA ASP A 199 6.37 2.39 0.63
C ASP A 199 6.05 0.89 0.54
N GLN A 200 4.84 0.57 0.10
CA GLN A 200 4.40 -0.81 -0.08
C GLN A 200 5.26 -1.56 -1.12
N ASN A 201 5.86 -0.87 -2.08
CA ASN A 201 6.73 -1.47 -3.10
C ASN A 201 8.14 -1.76 -2.58
N ALA A 202 8.50 -1.22 -1.41
CA ALA A 202 9.80 -1.42 -0.77
C ALA A 202 9.88 -2.72 0.05
N VAL A 203 8.74 -3.38 0.28
CA VAL A 203 8.70 -4.71 0.89
C VAL A 203 9.42 -5.67 -0.07
N ILE A 204 10.35 -6.47 0.46
CA ILE A 204 10.98 -7.58 -0.25
C ILE A 204 9.86 -8.52 -0.67
N GLN A 205 9.60 -8.58 -1.98
CA GLN A 205 8.61 -9.48 -2.55
C GLN A 205 9.33 -10.80 -2.86
N ASP A 206 8.92 -11.90 -2.20
CA ASP A 206 9.37 -13.25 -2.58
C ASP A 206 8.55 -13.68 -3.80
N ASP A 207 8.69 -12.92 -4.88
CA ASP A 207 7.95 -13.13 -6.12
C ASP A 207 8.57 -14.31 -6.87
N VAL A 208 7.69 -15.18 -7.33
CA VAL A 208 8.01 -16.37 -8.09
C VAL A 208 7.30 -16.33 -9.43
N ARG A 209 7.86 -17.04 -10.41
CA ARG A 209 7.31 -17.12 -11.75
C ARG A 209 6.94 -18.55 -12.09
N PHE A 210 5.77 -18.72 -12.68
CA PHE A 210 5.34 -19.96 -13.30
C PHE A 210 4.90 -19.70 -14.73
N THR A 211 4.99 -20.72 -15.58
CA THR A 211 4.59 -20.66 -16.98
C THR A 211 3.52 -21.71 -17.24
N ILE A 212 2.45 -21.29 -17.91
CA ILE A 212 1.44 -22.17 -18.53
C ILE A 212 1.76 -22.18 -20.02
N ILE A 213 1.97 -23.36 -20.60
CA ILE A 213 2.36 -23.52 -22.01
C ILE A 213 1.13 -23.84 -22.85
N GLU A 214 1.13 -23.50 -24.14
CA GLU A 214 -0.01 -23.81 -25.00
C GLU A 214 -0.30 -25.33 -25.07
N GLY A 215 -1.57 -25.68 -24.93
CA GLY A 215 -2.04 -27.06 -24.88
C GLY A 215 -1.85 -27.74 -23.52
N ASP A 216 -1.44 -27.01 -22.48
CA ASP A 216 -1.57 -27.50 -21.10
C ASP A 216 -3.03 -27.66 -20.71
N TRP A 217 -3.31 -28.73 -19.98
CA TRP A 217 -4.58 -28.90 -19.28
C TRP A 217 -4.51 -28.21 -17.93
N ALA A 218 -5.65 -27.94 -17.31
CA ALA A 218 -5.75 -27.32 -16.00
C ALA A 218 -4.81 -28.00 -14.98
N LYS A 219 -4.75 -29.34 -14.96
CA LYS A 219 -3.85 -30.08 -14.05
C LYS A 219 -2.36 -29.70 -14.22
N HIS A 220 -1.90 -29.41 -15.43
CA HIS A 220 -0.53 -28.97 -15.68
C HIS A 220 -0.32 -27.54 -15.17
N ALA A 221 -1.27 -26.64 -15.45
CA ALA A 221 -1.23 -25.28 -14.91
C ALA A 221 -1.20 -25.28 -13.37
N ALA A 222 -2.02 -26.09 -12.73
CA ALA A 222 -2.05 -26.23 -11.27
C ALA A 222 -0.70 -26.73 -10.72
N ASN A 223 -0.08 -27.70 -11.39
CA ASN A 223 1.24 -28.20 -11.03
C ASN A 223 2.34 -27.14 -11.22
N SER A 224 2.29 -26.35 -12.31
CA SER A 224 3.23 -25.26 -12.55
C SER A 224 3.17 -24.19 -11.46
N ILE A 225 1.97 -23.84 -10.98
CA ILE A 225 1.78 -22.90 -9.87
C ILE A 225 2.29 -23.50 -8.56
N ALA A 226 1.89 -24.73 -8.23
CA ALA A 226 2.27 -25.42 -7.01
C ALA A 226 3.78 -25.70 -6.91
N ALA A 227 4.48 -25.80 -8.05
CA ALA A 227 5.92 -26.05 -8.07
C ALA A 227 6.74 -24.87 -7.53
N VAL A 228 6.20 -23.64 -7.56
CA VAL A 228 6.94 -22.42 -7.20
C VAL A 228 6.31 -21.64 -6.05
N THR A 229 5.07 -21.95 -5.67
CA THR A 229 4.33 -21.32 -4.56
C THR A 229 4.16 -22.27 -3.37
N GLU A 230 3.56 -21.80 -2.28
CA GLU A 230 3.17 -22.64 -1.14
C GLU A 230 1.81 -23.36 -1.35
N LEU A 231 1.17 -23.15 -2.51
CA LEU A 231 -0.11 -23.76 -2.86
C LEU A 231 0.04 -25.23 -3.25
N LYS A 232 -1.04 -25.98 -3.08
CA LYS A 232 -1.16 -27.34 -3.62
C LYS A 232 -1.98 -27.34 -4.90
N ALA A 233 -1.60 -28.19 -5.85
CA ALA A 233 -2.32 -28.32 -7.12
C ALA A 233 -3.79 -28.71 -6.90
N GLU A 234 -4.08 -29.53 -5.88
CA GLU A 234 -5.44 -29.94 -5.54
C GLU A 234 -6.33 -28.76 -5.09
N ASP A 235 -5.74 -27.78 -4.39
CA ASP A 235 -6.48 -26.61 -3.92
C ASP A 235 -6.89 -25.70 -5.10
N LEU A 236 -6.02 -25.57 -6.11
CA LEU A 236 -6.33 -24.88 -7.37
C LEU A 236 -7.41 -25.60 -8.16
N ILE A 237 -7.29 -26.93 -8.32
CA ILE A 237 -8.29 -27.74 -9.03
C ILE A 237 -9.66 -27.71 -8.32
N ALA A 238 -9.67 -27.68 -6.99
CA ALA A 238 -10.90 -27.53 -6.21
C ALA A 238 -11.53 -26.15 -6.43
N LEU A 239 -10.71 -25.08 -6.41
CA LEU A 239 -11.18 -23.72 -6.69
C LEU A 239 -11.77 -23.60 -8.11
N TRP A 240 -11.10 -24.16 -9.12
CA TRP A 240 -11.55 -24.15 -10.51
C TRP A 240 -12.79 -25.01 -10.80
N ASN A 241 -13.29 -25.72 -9.79
CA ASN A 241 -14.58 -26.42 -9.83
C ASN A 241 -15.60 -25.85 -8.83
N ASN A 242 -15.22 -24.84 -8.05
CA ASN A 242 -16.10 -24.22 -7.07
C ASN A 242 -17.12 -23.32 -7.78
N GLU A 243 -18.34 -23.81 -7.96
CA GLU A 243 -19.38 -23.07 -8.67
C GLU A 243 -19.76 -21.75 -8.00
N GLU A 244 -19.80 -21.71 -6.67
CA GLU A 244 -20.16 -20.50 -5.92
C GLU A 244 -19.11 -19.42 -6.17
N TRP A 245 -17.83 -19.77 -6.09
CA TRP A 245 -16.74 -18.85 -6.35
C TRP A 245 -16.72 -18.39 -7.81
N ILE A 246 -16.79 -19.30 -8.78
CA ILE A 246 -16.80 -18.93 -10.21
C ILE A 246 -17.97 -18.00 -10.52
N ARG A 247 -19.18 -18.31 -10.01
CA ARG A 247 -20.36 -17.43 -10.19
C ARG A 247 -20.18 -16.05 -9.57
N SER A 248 -19.40 -15.94 -8.50
CA SER A 248 -19.12 -14.65 -7.86
C SER A 248 -18.25 -13.73 -8.74
N ILE A 249 -17.38 -14.30 -9.58
CA ILE A 249 -16.46 -13.54 -10.46
C ILE A 249 -16.98 -13.37 -11.90
N MET A 250 -17.95 -14.17 -12.35
CA MET A 250 -18.55 -14.05 -13.70
C MET A 250 -18.94 -12.62 -14.12
N PRO A 251 -19.44 -11.73 -13.23
CA PRO A 251 -19.75 -10.35 -13.63
C PRO A 251 -18.54 -9.57 -14.19
N ASP A 252 -17.33 -9.93 -13.79
CA ASP A 252 -16.09 -9.27 -14.20
C ASP A 252 -15.44 -9.94 -15.43
N TYR A 253 -15.81 -11.20 -15.72
CA TYR A 253 -15.24 -12.01 -16.80
C TYR A 253 -16.31 -12.47 -17.80
N PRO A 254 -16.61 -11.67 -18.87
CA PRO A 254 -17.72 -11.92 -19.79
C PRO A 254 -17.61 -13.21 -20.62
N PHE A 255 -16.43 -13.84 -20.68
CA PHE A 255 -16.23 -15.13 -21.33
C PHE A 255 -16.65 -16.34 -20.46
N LEU A 256 -16.87 -16.14 -19.16
CA LEU A 256 -17.42 -17.16 -18.27
C LEU A 256 -18.96 -17.16 -18.37
N THR A 257 -19.52 -18.16 -19.05
CA THR A 257 -20.97 -18.30 -19.27
C THR A 257 -21.53 -19.47 -18.46
N GLU A 258 -22.87 -19.63 -18.45
CA GLU A 258 -23.50 -20.76 -17.75
C GLU A 258 -23.10 -22.14 -18.29
N GLU A 259 -22.55 -22.21 -19.51
CA GLU A 259 -22.14 -23.46 -20.15
C GLU A 259 -21.05 -24.19 -19.36
N ILE A 260 -20.18 -23.47 -18.64
CA ILE A 260 -19.11 -24.07 -17.81
C ILE A 260 -19.64 -24.89 -16.62
N PHE A 261 -20.93 -24.78 -16.31
CA PHE A 261 -21.58 -25.52 -15.22
C PHE A 261 -22.29 -26.79 -15.68
N ASP A 262 -22.15 -27.20 -16.95
CA ASP A 262 -22.66 -28.51 -17.39
C ASP A 262 -22.08 -29.64 -16.53
N ASN A 263 -22.90 -30.66 -16.26
CA ASN A 263 -22.52 -31.81 -15.44
C ASN A 263 -21.48 -32.70 -16.13
N ASP A 264 -21.39 -32.64 -17.45
CA ASP A 264 -20.44 -33.42 -18.25
C ASP A 264 -19.05 -32.75 -18.32
N ILE A 265 -18.90 -31.54 -17.75
CA ILE A 265 -17.62 -30.83 -17.68
C ILE A 265 -16.79 -31.31 -16.48
N ARG A 266 -15.57 -31.77 -16.76
CA ARG A 266 -14.63 -32.29 -15.76
C ARG A 266 -14.01 -31.20 -14.87
N ILE A 267 -13.52 -30.11 -15.48
CA ILE A 267 -12.93 -28.96 -14.80
C ILE A 267 -13.57 -27.70 -15.39
N LYS A 268 -14.25 -26.88 -14.57
CA LYS A 268 -15.08 -25.78 -15.08
C LYS A 268 -14.29 -24.64 -15.73
N LEU A 269 -13.04 -24.42 -15.30
CA LEU A 269 -12.14 -23.45 -15.93
C LEU A 269 -11.14 -24.08 -16.93
N GLU A 270 -11.37 -25.33 -17.39
CA GLU A 270 -10.53 -25.92 -18.44
C GLU A 270 -10.58 -25.11 -19.73
N GLY A 271 -9.42 -24.79 -20.30
CA GLY A 271 -9.33 -23.95 -21.50
C GLY A 271 -9.57 -22.44 -21.28
N TYR A 272 -9.91 -22.03 -20.05
CA TYR A 272 -10.08 -20.61 -19.65
C TYR A 272 -8.83 -20.03 -18.97
N LEU A 273 -7.75 -20.80 -18.87
CA LEU A 273 -6.50 -20.40 -18.25
C LEU A 273 -5.48 -20.11 -19.35
N THR A 274 -5.34 -18.84 -19.72
CA THR A 274 -4.44 -18.41 -20.80
C THR A 274 -3.00 -18.91 -20.59
N PRO A 275 -2.33 -19.41 -21.63
CA PRO A 275 -0.89 -19.66 -21.61
C PRO A 275 -0.09 -18.36 -21.56
N ASP A 276 0.69 -18.17 -20.50
CA ASP A 276 1.69 -17.10 -20.36
C ASP A 276 2.66 -17.43 -19.20
N THR A 277 3.63 -16.56 -18.97
CA THR A 277 4.46 -16.53 -17.76
C THR A 277 3.94 -15.48 -16.79
N TYR A 278 3.52 -15.94 -15.62
CA TYR A 278 2.94 -15.11 -14.57
C TYR A 278 3.94 -14.88 -13.45
N GLU A 279 3.81 -13.74 -12.78
CA GLU A 279 4.56 -13.37 -11.59
C GLU A 279 3.57 -13.18 -10.42
N VAL A 280 3.79 -13.93 -9.34
CA VAL A 280 2.97 -13.94 -8.13
C VAL A 280 3.86 -14.04 -6.90
N LYS A 281 3.34 -13.63 -5.75
CA LYS A 281 4.01 -13.89 -4.47
C LYS A 281 4.03 -15.38 -4.19
N LYS A 282 5.10 -15.85 -3.55
CA LYS A 282 5.23 -17.27 -3.15
C LYS A 282 4.14 -17.74 -2.19
N ASP A 283 3.66 -16.86 -1.31
CA ASP A 283 2.61 -17.10 -0.32
C ASP A 283 1.20 -16.69 -0.82
N CYS A 284 1.04 -16.47 -2.13
CA CYS A 284 -0.26 -16.09 -2.70
C CYS A 284 -1.33 -17.15 -2.46
N THR A 285 -2.58 -16.71 -2.48
CA THR A 285 -3.75 -17.59 -2.44
C THR A 285 -4.07 -18.17 -3.83
N ALA A 286 -4.77 -19.31 -3.88
CA ALA A 286 -5.25 -19.89 -5.13
C ALA A 286 -6.14 -18.92 -5.93
N GLU A 287 -6.93 -18.09 -5.23
CA GLU A 287 -7.76 -17.05 -5.84
C GLU A 287 -6.90 -15.97 -6.51
N GLU A 288 -5.89 -15.43 -5.81
CA GLU A 288 -5.00 -14.40 -6.37
C GLU A 288 -4.25 -14.90 -7.61
N ALA A 289 -3.71 -16.13 -7.56
CA ALA A 289 -3.03 -16.74 -8.70
C ALA A 289 -4.00 -16.97 -9.87
N THR A 290 -5.23 -17.40 -9.61
CA THR A 290 -6.24 -17.66 -10.65
C THR A 290 -6.75 -16.37 -11.27
N LEU A 291 -7.05 -15.34 -10.46
CA LEU A 291 -7.49 -14.03 -10.95
C LEU A 291 -6.42 -13.38 -11.84
N LYS A 292 -5.13 -13.51 -11.49
CA LYS A 292 -4.01 -13.07 -12.35
C LYS A 292 -4.08 -13.68 -13.75
N ILE A 293 -4.41 -14.97 -13.86
CA ILE A 293 -4.53 -15.68 -15.13
C ILE A 293 -5.81 -15.25 -15.87
N LEU A 294 -6.93 -15.12 -15.16
CA LEU A 294 -8.22 -14.70 -15.75
C LEU A 294 -8.19 -13.23 -16.23
N ASP A 295 -7.43 -12.36 -15.56
CA ASP A 295 -7.20 -10.98 -16.00
C ASP A 295 -6.46 -10.95 -17.34
N GLU A 296 -5.47 -11.83 -17.52
CA GLU A 296 -4.80 -11.94 -18.82
C GLU A 296 -5.70 -12.59 -19.88
N THR A 297 -6.50 -13.57 -19.49
CA THR A 297 -7.54 -14.15 -20.34
C THR A 297 -8.54 -13.08 -20.79
N LEU A 298 -8.89 -12.14 -19.92
CA LEU A 298 -9.74 -11.00 -20.23
C LEU A 298 -9.08 -10.04 -21.22
N ASN A 299 -7.78 -9.78 -21.08
CA ASN A 299 -7.03 -8.96 -22.03
C ASN A 299 -7.10 -9.55 -23.44
N ILE A 300 -6.83 -10.85 -23.57
CA ILE A 300 -6.91 -11.56 -24.86
C ILE A 300 -8.35 -11.61 -25.36
N TYR A 301 -9.31 -11.97 -24.51
CA TYR A 301 -10.73 -12.00 -24.90
C TYR A 301 -11.18 -10.66 -25.48
N ASN A 302 -10.80 -9.55 -24.87
CA ASN A 302 -11.17 -8.21 -25.34
C ASN A 302 -10.60 -7.88 -26.73
N GLU A 303 -9.44 -8.42 -27.10
CA GLU A 303 -8.89 -8.28 -28.45
C GLU A 303 -9.78 -8.96 -29.51
N TYR A 304 -10.38 -10.11 -29.15
CA TYR A 304 -11.17 -10.93 -30.08
C TYR A 304 -12.68 -10.86 -29.88
N ALA A 305 -13.17 -10.07 -28.91
CA ALA A 305 -14.58 -10.08 -28.49
C ALA A 305 -15.57 -9.82 -29.65
N GLU A 306 -15.26 -8.89 -30.55
CA GLU A 306 -16.12 -8.62 -31.71
C GLU A 306 -16.11 -9.77 -32.72
N ALA A 307 -14.96 -10.41 -32.94
CA ALA A 307 -14.83 -11.54 -33.85
C ALA A 307 -15.55 -12.77 -33.29
N ILE A 308 -15.45 -13.01 -31.99
CA ILE A 308 -16.16 -14.08 -31.28
C ILE A 308 -17.67 -13.83 -31.36
N ALA A 309 -18.14 -12.62 -31.05
CA ALA A 309 -19.56 -12.32 -31.05
C ALA A 309 -20.21 -12.42 -32.44
N ASN A 310 -19.45 -12.20 -33.51
CA ASN A 310 -19.92 -12.23 -34.90
C ASN A 310 -19.39 -13.42 -35.70
N ASN A 311 -18.95 -14.49 -35.03
CA ASN A 311 -18.43 -15.65 -35.74
C ASN A 311 -19.52 -16.26 -36.65
N PRO A 312 -19.21 -16.58 -37.92
CA PRO A 312 -20.22 -16.95 -38.92
C PRO A 312 -20.91 -18.29 -38.62
N GLU A 313 -20.28 -19.12 -37.80
CA GLU A 313 -20.80 -20.41 -37.36
C GLU A 313 -21.80 -20.29 -36.20
N GLY A 314 -21.88 -19.12 -35.55
CA GLY A 314 -22.76 -18.89 -34.41
C GLY A 314 -22.35 -19.64 -33.14
N LEU A 315 -21.08 -20.02 -33.02
CA LEU A 315 -20.52 -20.72 -31.86
C LEU A 315 -20.56 -19.84 -30.61
N SER A 316 -20.85 -20.45 -29.47
CA SER A 316 -20.68 -19.83 -28.16
C SER A 316 -19.19 -19.63 -27.85
N ILE A 317 -18.87 -18.77 -26.87
CA ILE A 317 -17.48 -18.63 -26.41
C ILE A 317 -16.91 -19.96 -25.89
N HIS A 318 -17.73 -20.77 -25.23
CA HIS A 318 -17.33 -22.08 -24.73
C HIS A 318 -16.98 -23.03 -25.89
N GLU A 319 -17.80 -23.04 -26.94
CA GLU A 319 -17.54 -23.82 -28.16
C GLU A 319 -16.30 -23.33 -28.91
N VAL A 320 -16.07 -22.01 -28.96
CA VAL A 320 -14.86 -21.42 -29.56
C VAL A 320 -13.60 -21.87 -28.81
N TYR A 321 -13.58 -21.79 -27.48
CA TYR A 321 -12.43 -22.27 -26.68
C TYR A 321 -12.25 -23.78 -26.78
N THR A 322 -13.34 -24.54 -26.79
CA THR A 322 -13.30 -25.99 -26.99
C THR A 322 -12.67 -26.34 -28.34
N LEU A 323 -13.14 -25.72 -29.43
CA LEU A 323 -12.59 -25.94 -30.76
C LEU A 323 -11.12 -25.49 -30.86
N ALA A 324 -10.78 -24.34 -30.27
CA ALA A 324 -9.40 -23.84 -30.22
C ALA A 324 -8.46 -24.82 -29.49
N SER A 325 -8.91 -25.45 -28.40
CA SER A 325 -8.12 -26.44 -27.67
C SER A 325 -7.80 -27.67 -28.53
N ILE A 326 -8.77 -28.15 -29.31
CA ILE A 326 -8.59 -29.29 -30.22
C ILE A 326 -7.63 -28.92 -31.35
N ILE A 327 -7.81 -27.75 -31.97
CA ILE A 327 -6.92 -27.24 -33.03
C ILE A 327 -5.49 -27.07 -32.51
N GLN A 328 -5.31 -26.46 -31.33
CA GLN A 328 -4.00 -26.22 -30.73
C GLN A 328 -3.24 -27.53 -30.55
N TYR A 329 -3.93 -28.59 -30.15
CA TYR A 329 -3.29 -29.88 -29.94
C TYR A 329 -2.99 -30.61 -31.25
N GLU A 330 -3.87 -30.55 -32.24
CA GLU A 330 -3.68 -31.21 -33.55
C GLU A 330 -2.63 -30.50 -34.43
N ALA A 331 -2.56 -29.17 -34.35
CA ALA A 331 -1.75 -28.34 -35.27
C ALA A 331 -0.55 -27.64 -34.59
N GLY A 332 -0.43 -27.70 -33.26
CA GLY A 332 0.57 -26.95 -32.52
C GLY A 332 0.41 -25.45 -32.73
N THR A 333 1.51 -24.71 -32.92
CA THR A 333 1.54 -23.23 -33.03
C THR A 333 1.69 -22.71 -34.47
N HIS A 334 1.60 -23.58 -35.48
CA HIS A 334 1.77 -23.18 -36.88
C HIS A 334 0.46 -22.65 -37.46
N LYS A 335 0.34 -21.32 -37.59
CA LYS A 335 -0.88 -20.64 -38.05
C LYS A 335 -1.50 -21.23 -39.33
N GLU A 336 -0.70 -21.46 -40.38
CA GLU A 336 -1.21 -22.04 -41.64
C GLU A 336 -1.81 -23.45 -41.42
N THR A 337 -1.21 -24.24 -40.53
CA THR A 337 -1.72 -25.58 -40.20
C THR A 337 -2.97 -25.47 -39.33
N GLN A 338 -3.00 -24.55 -38.36
CA GLN A 338 -4.17 -24.29 -37.52
C GLN A 338 -5.39 -23.85 -38.36
N GLU A 339 -5.19 -22.97 -39.35
CA GLU A 339 -6.26 -22.52 -40.26
C GLU A 339 -6.81 -23.70 -41.10
N LEU A 340 -5.94 -24.55 -41.62
CA LEU A 340 -6.35 -25.76 -42.35
C LEU A 340 -7.12 -26.73 -41.45
N VAL A 341 -6.60 -27.05 -40.27
CA VAL A 341 -7.25 -27.95 -39.31
C VAL A 341 -8.58 -27.38 -38.83
N SER A 342 -8.64 -26.08 -38.54
CA SER A 342 -9.88 -25.36 -38.21
C SER A 342 -10.93 -25.53 -39.31
N SER A 343 -10.54 -25.32 -40.58
CA SER A 343 -11.46 -25.47 -41.71
C SER A 343 -12.04 -26.89 -41.81
N VAL A 344 -11.25 -27.93 -41.49
CA VAL A 344 -11.72 -29.31 -41.48
C VAL A 344 -12.77 -29.53 -40.39
N PHE A 345 -12.51 -29.08 -39.17
CA PHE A 345 -13.44 -29.25 -38.05
C PHE A 345 -14.73 -28.45 -38.22
N ILE A 346 -14.64 -27.21 -38.71
CA ILE A 346 -15.83 -26.39 -39.03
C ILE A 346 -16.69 -27.06 -40.11
N ASN A 347 -16.08 -27.59 -41.17
CA ASN A 347 -16.81 -28.34 -42.20
C ASN A 347 -17.48 -29.60 -41.64
N ARG A 348 -16.81 -30.33 -40.73
CA ARG A 348 -17.39 -31.52 -40.07
C ARG A 348 -18.60 -31.16 -39.22
N LEU A 349 -18.51 -30.10 -38.41
CA LEU A 349 -19.65 -29.57 -37.64
C LEU A 349 -20.83 -29.23 -38.55
N ALA A 350 -20.58 -28.53 -39.66
CA ALA A 350 -21.63 -28.16 -40.62
C ALA A 350 -22.30 -29.37 -41.30
N TRP A 351 -21.62 -30.51 -41.37
CA TRP A 351 -22.12 -31.75 -41.97
C TRP A 351 -22.65 -32.76 -40.94
N ASP A 352 -22.78 -32.37 -39.67
CA ASP A 352 -23.20 -33.26 -38.59
C ASP A 352 -22.31 -34.53 -38.51
N TYR A 353 -21.00 -34.33 -38.73
CA TYR A 353 -20.00 -35.39 -38.70
C TYR A 353 -19.20 -35.34 -37.39
N PRO A 354 -18.89 -36.48 -36.75
CA PRO A 354 -18.07 -36.48 -35.54
C PRO A 354 -16.67 -35.89 -35.81
N MET A 355 -16.11 -35.18 -34.82
CA MET A 355 -14.78 -34.59 -34.93
C MET A 355 -13.68 -35.63 -35.07
N GLN A 356 -13.81 -36.79 -34.39
CA GLN A 356 -12.86 -37.90 -34.43
C GLN A 356 -11.39 -37.46 -34.19
N SER A 357 -11.18 -36.58 -33.21
CA SER A 357 -9.83 -36.18 -32.79
C SER A 357 -9.36 -37.10 -31.66
N SER A 358 -8.16 -37.66 -31.78
CA SER A 358 -7.58 -38.52 -30.74
C SER A 358 -7.33 -37.75 -29.43
N VAL A 359 -7.20 -36.42 -29.52
CA VAL A 359 -6.95 -35.51 -28.40
C VAL A 359 -8.11 -35.52 -27.41
N THR A 360 -9.34 -35.51 -27.91
CA THR A 360 -10.52 -35.54 -27.04
C THR A 360 -10.63 -36.88 -26.31
N VAL A 361 -10.20 -37.98 -26.96
CA VAL A 361 -10.08 -39.29 -26.32
C VAL A 361 -9.01 -39.25 -25.23
N CYS A 362 -7.80 -38.74 -25.53
CA CYS A 362 -6.73 -38.61 -24.53
C CYS A 362 -7.18 -37.83 -23.29
N TYR A 363 -7.89 -36.72 -23.49
CA TYR A 363 -8.44 -35.93 -22.40
C TYR A 363 -9.49 -36.72 -21.59
N ALA A 364 -10.40 -37.43 -22.26
CA ALA A 364 -11.45 -38.23 -21.62
C ALA A 364 -10.89 -39.37 -20.75
N ILE A 365 -9.82 -40.03 -21.19
CA ILE A 365 -9.15 -41.11 -20.43
C ILE A 365 -8.03 -40.61 -19.50
N ASP A 366 -7.90 -39.28 -19.34
CA ASP A 366 -6.90 -38.61 -18.50
C ASP A 366 -5.43 -38.92 -18.81
N TYR A 367 -5.13 -39.16 -20.08
CA TYR A 367 -3.82 -39.65 -20.54
C TYR A 367 -2.83 -38.50 -20.77
N ASP A 368 -1.71 -38.45 -20.04
CA ASP A 368 -0.78 -37.32 -20.14
C ASP A 368 0.20 -37.53 -21.30
N ARG A 369 0.13 -36.63 -22.28
CA ARG A 369 0.97 -36.64 -23.50
C ARG A 369 2.48 -36.68 -23.24
N ASN A 370 2.92 -36.17 -22.10
CA ASN A 370 4.34 -36.04 -21.76
C ASN A 370 4.90 -37.32 -21.14
N THR A 371 4.04 -38.18 -20.60
CA THR A 371 4.46 -39.36 -19.84
C THR A 371 3.95 -40.67 -20.42
N ASP A 372 2.84 -40.62 -21.17
CA ASP A 372 2.13 -41.79 -21.63
C ASP A 372 2.19 -41.94 -23.18
N ASN A 373 2.09 -43.18 -23.70
CA ASN A 373 2.13 -43.50 -25.14
C ASN A 373 0.83 -43.15 -25.89
N TRP A 374 0.89 -42.10 -26.72
CA TRP A 374 -0.23 -41.59 -27.54
C TRP A 374 -1.09 -42.64 -28.27
N GLN A 375 -0.52 -43.81 -28.62
CA GLN A 375 -1.26 -44.92 -29.24
C GLN A 375 -2.45 -45.42 -28.40
N ALA A 376 -2.44 -45.20 -27.07
CA ALA A 376 -3.56 -45.55 -26.19
C ALA A 376 -4.84 -44.75 -26.53
N CYS A 377 -4.71 -43.55 -27.08
CA CYS A 377 -5.84 -42.72 -27.49
C CYS A 377 -6.43 -43.13 -28.86
N GLU A 378 -5.68 -43.88 -29.68
CA GLU A 378 -6.15 -44.37 -30.98
C GLU A 378 -6.89 -45.70 -30.90
N VAL A 379 -6.68 -46.47 -29.84
CA VAL A 379 -7.25 -47.82 -29.67
C VAL A 379 -8.57 -47.84 -28.88
N ASN A 380 -8.92 -46.75 -28.19
CA ASN A 380 -10.16 -46.61 -27.43
C ASN A 380 -11.17 -45.77 -28.21
N THR A 381 -11.77 -46.36 -29.27
CA THR A 381 -12.72 -45.68 -30.16
C THR A 381 -14.17 -45.69 -29.65
N GLU A 382 -14.43 -46.19 -28.43
CA GLU A 382 -15.77 -46.19 -27.84
C GLU A 382 -16.10 -44.89 -27.09
N PHE A 383 -15.17 -43.93 -27.07
CA PHE A 383 -15.40 -42.55 -26.65
C PHE A 383 -15.72 -41.64 -27.85
#